data_AF-A0A3P1YS67-F1
#
_entry.id   AF-A0A3P1YS67-F1
#
_cell.length_a   1.000
_cell.length_b   1.000
_cell.length_c   1.000
_cell.angle_alpha   90.00
_cell.angle_beta   90.00
_cell.angle_gamma   90.00
#
_symmetry.space_group_name_H-M   'P 1'
#
loop_
_entity.id
_entity.type
_entity.pdbx_description
1 polymer ?
#
loop_
_entity_poly.entity_id
_entity_poly.type
_entity_poly.pdbx_seq_one_letter_code
_entity_poly.pdbx_strand_id
1 'polypeptide(L)'
;MGQRTTLNIVTAEQTDWLFEGNNSLPYFWLLLLDRTVVEAVKPQWNSCEAQWNDEDDENEDQEDYFDEEDEEENGEYPAPFRLTPAQFRQNAERGRIFLMANSPDSVTLYNDFIQFIDARLSPQSIIEIDIYEIRHFHDSLEEFFDYIDETIEEVESGRTGTTGLICEDDAIGDGTGFACVEAFEKLDSYQHAMKNRK
;
A
#
# COMPACT_ATOMS: atom_id res chain seq x y z
N MET A 1 -13.49 9.47 8.47
CA MET A 1 -12.03 9.30 8.36
C MET A 1 -11.82 8.66 7.01
N GLY A 2 -11.10 9.33 6.11
CA GLY A 2 -11.00 8.94 4.71
C GLY A 2 -10.19 7.66 4.53
N GLN A 3 -10.67 6.80 3.65
CA GLN A 3 -9.97 5.61 3.17
C GLN A 3 -8.89 6.07 2.20
N ARG A 4 -7.67 6.32 2.71
CA ARG A 4 -6.60 6.94 1.91
C ARG A 4 -5.78 5.95 1.09
N THR A 5 -5.82 4.68 1.50
CA THR A 5 -5.07 3.62 0.82
C THR A 5 -5.84 2.32 0.82
N THR A 6 -5.73 1.55 -0.26
CA THR A 6 -6.41 0.27 -0.39
C THR A 6 -5.53 -0.82 -0.99
N LEU A 7 -5.80 -2.06 -0.60
CA LEU A 7 -5.24 -3.26 -1.22
C LEU A 7 -6.38 -4.13 -1.72
N ASN A 8 -6.41 -4.33 -3.04
CA ASN A 8 -7.51 -4.98 -3.74
C ASN A 8 -7.01 -6.12 -4.64
N ILE A 9 -7.90 -7.06 -4.93
CA ILE A 9 -7.74 -7.99 -6.05
C ILE A 9 -8.67 -7.56 -7.17
N VAL A 10 -8.12 -7.29 -8.34
CA VAL A 10 -8.87 -6.87 -9.53
C VAL A 10 -8.86 -7.98 -10.58
N THR A 11 -10.01 -8.19 -11.19
CA THR A 11 -10.21 -9.08 -12.34
C THR A 11 -11.04 -8.35 -13.41
N ALA A 12 -11.27 -8.99 -14.56
CA ALA A 12 -12.16 -8.42 -15.58
C ALA A 12 -13.63 -8.31 -15.11
N GLU A 13 -14.02 -9.04 -14.08
CA GLU A 13 -15.41 -9.17 -13.64
C GLU A 13 -15.70 -8.30 -12.41
N GLN A 14 -14.73 -8.14 -11.51
CA GLN A 14 -14.92 -7.46 -10.24
C GLN A 14 -13.61 -6.97 -9.61
N THR A 15 -13.76 -6.03 -8.68
CA THR A 15 -12.74 -5.60 -7.72
C THR A 15 -13.14 -6.08 -6.32
N ASP A 16 -12.31 -6.92 -5.73
CA ASP A 16 -12.45 -7.42 -4.36
C ASP A 16 -11.61 -6.56 -3.42
N TRP A 17 -12.27 -5.70 -2.65
CA TRP A 17 -11.65 -4.84 -1.63
C TRP A 17 -11.25 -5.67 -0.42
N LEU A 18 -9.96 -5.77 -0.13
CA LEU A 18 -9.46 -6.66 0.92
C LEU A 18 -9.09 -5.91 2.20
N PHE A 19 -8.32 -4.83 2.04
CA PHE A 19 -7.79 -4.07 3.16
C PHE A 19 -7.76 -2.57 2.87
N GLU A 20 -7.89 -1.78 3.92
CA GLU A 20 -7.77 -0.33 3.90
C GLU A 20 -6.71 0.15 4.91
N GLY A 21 -6.03 1.25 4.57
CA GLY A 21 -5.17 1.99 5.49
C GLY A 21 -5.83 3.32 5.81
N ASN A 22 -5.95 3.62 7.11
CA ASN A 22 -6.58 4.85 7.58
C ASN A 22 -5.48 5.86 7.91
N ASN A 23 -5.12 6.71 6.95
CA ASN A 23 -3.96 7.62 7.04
C ASN A 23 -2.66 6.91 7.39
N SER A 24 -2.52 5.64 6.99
CA SER A 24 -1.32 4.85 7.20
C SER A 24 -0.96 4.10 5.93
N LEU A 25 0.33 3.76 5.81
CA LEU A 25 0.85 2.88 4.78
C LEU A 25 1.29 1.59 5.46
N PRO A 26 0.45 0.54 5.48
CA PRO A 26 0.76 -0.68 6.21
C PRO A 26 2.03 -1.34 5.66
N TYR A 27 2.96 -1.66 6.55
CA TYR A 27 4.29 -2.14 6.20
C TYR A 27 4.23 -3.47 5.44
N PHE A 28 3.24 -4.34 5.71
CA PHE A 28 3.10 -5.57 4.92
C PHE A 28 2.82 -5.30 3.44
N TRP A 29 2.22 -4.15 3.10
CA TRP A 29 1.96 -3.77 1.72
C TRP A 29 3.25 -3.32 1.04
N LEU A 30 4.10 -2.57 1.76
CA LEU A 30 5.44 -2.20 1.29
C LEU A 30 6.31 -3.42 1.01
N LEU A 31 6.21 -4.48 1.83
CA LEU A 31 6.94 -5.74 1.61
C LEU A 31 6.57 -6.44 0.29
N LEU A 32 5.39 -6.13 -0.27
CA LEU A 32 4.96 -6.66 -1.56
C LEU A 32 5.55 -5.89 -2.74
N LEU A 33 6.03 -4.67 -2.55
CA LEU A 33 6.58 -3.85 -3.64
C LEU A 33 7.98 -4.31 -4.02
N ASP A 34 8.34 -4.13 -5.28
CA ASP A 34 9.71 -4.29 -5.77
C ASP A 34 10.03 -3.15 -6.74
N ARG A 35 11.31 -2.99 -7.09
CA ARG A 35 11.77 -1.91 -7.99
C ARG A 35 11.02 -1.91 -9.33
N THR A 36 10.67 -3.07 -9.87
CA THR A 36 9.95 -3.15 -11.16
C THR A 36 8.53 -2.60 -11.02
N VAL A 37 7.84 -2.94 -9.93
CA VAL A 37 6.50 -2.45 -9.63
C VAL A 37 6.49 -0.94 -9.42
N VAL A 38 7.49 -0.40 -8.71
CA VAL A 38 7.59 1.03 -8.42
C VAL A 38 7.93 1.85 -9.67
N GLU A 39 8.93 1.42 -10.43
CA GLU A 39 9.35 2.12 -11.66
C GLU A 39 8.25 2.14 -12.74
N ALA A 40 7.32 1.19 -12.70
CA ALA A 40 6.21 1.14 -13.66
C ALA A 40 5.21 2.29 -13.47
N VAL A 41 5.06 2.84 -12.27
CA VAL A 41 4.06 3.90 -11.98
C VAL A 41 4.67 5.31 -11.94
N LYS A 42 5.97 5.43 -11.63
CA LYS A 42 6.70 6.71 -11.54
C LYS A 42 6.41 7.67 -12.70
N PRO A 43 6.41 7.28 -13.99
CA PRO A 43 6.15 8.21 -15.09
C PRO A 43 4.77 8.86 -15.03
N GLN A 44 3.75 8.08 -14.68
CA GLN A 44 2.38 8.59 -14.63
C GLN A 44 2.19 9.49 -13.42
N TRP A 45 2.67 9.09 -12.24
CA TRP A 45 2.59 9.90 -11.03
C TRP A 45 3.27 11.27 -11.21
N ASN A 46 4.43 11.31 -11.87
CA ASN A 46 5.09 12.57 -12.23
C ASN A 46 4.28 13.42 -13.21
N SER A 47 3.55 12.79 -14.15
CA SER A 47 2.69 13.51 -15.09
C SER A 47 1.47 14.11 -14.37
N CYS A 48 0.83 13.35 -13.49
CA CYS A 48 -0.28 13.83 -12.65
C CYS A 48 0.19 15.02 -11.78
N GLU A 49 1.35 14.89 -11.16
CA GLU A 49 1.88 15.94 -10.28
C GLU A 49 2.25 17.22 -11.02
N ALA A 50 2.79 17.11 -12.23
CA ALA A 50 3.08 18.27 -13.05
C ALA A 50 1.78 18.98 -13.49
N GLN A 51 0.75 18.22 -13.88
CA GLN A 51 -0.54 18.78 -14.30
C GLN A 51 -1.20 19.57 -13.17
N TRP A 52 -1.24 19.03 -11.95
CA TRP A 52 -1.88 19.73 -10.84
C TRP A 52 -1.10 20.95 -10.36
N ASN A 53 0.23 20.92 -10.37
CA ASN A 53 1.03 22.11 -10.08
C ASN A 53 0.83 23.22 -11.14
N ASP A 54 0.71 22.86 -12.41
CA ASP A 54 0.46 23.82 -13.49
C ASP A 54 -0.97 24.41 -13.40
N GLU A 55 -1.97 23.61 -12.97
CA GLU A 55 -3.34 24.06 -12.74
C GLU A 55 -3.47 24.98 -11.52
N ASP A 56 -2.69 24.74 -10.45
CA ASP A 56 -2.65 25.61 -9.27
C ASP A 56 -2.04 26.99 -9.58
N ASP A 57 -0.98 27.03 -10.41
CA ASP A 57 -0.35 28.28 -10.87
C ASP A 57 -1.27 29.12 -11.80
N GLU A 58 -2.19 28.49 -12.53
CA GLU A 58 -3.18 29.17 -13.39
C GLU A 58 -4.45 29.63 -12.64
N ASN A 59 -4.72 29.09 -11.44
CA ASN A 59 -5.94 29.32 -10.67
C ASN A 59 -5.76 30.08 -9.33
N GLU A 60 -4.64 30.81 -9.14
CA GLU A 60 -4.36 31.63 -7.93
C GLU A 60 -5.45 32.67 -7.54
N ASP A 61 -6.49 32.89 -8.36
CA ASP A 61 -7.58 33.87 -8.14
C ASP A 61 -8.95 33.27 -7.75
N GLN A 62 -9.09 31.96 -7.53
CA GLN A 62 -10.38 31.34 -7.15
C GLN A 62 -10.32 30.66 -5.77
N GLU A 63 -11.05 31.23 -4.81
CA GLU A 63 -11.21 30.70 -3.45
C GLU A 63 -11.70 29.23 -3.46
N ASP A 64 -10.90 28.37 -2.83
CA ASP A 64 -11.10 26.95 -2.53
C ASP A 64 -12.57 26.52 -2.35
N TYR A 65 -13.09 25.83 -3.36
CA TYR A 65 -14.15 24.83 -3.20
C TYR A 65 -13.68 23.56 -3.93
N PHE A 66 -12.94 22.71 -3.22
CA PHE A 66 -12.77 21.30 -3.58
C PHE A 66 -14.15 20.63 -3.47
N ASP A 67 -14.94 20.66 -4.54
CA ASP A 67 -16.08 19.75 -4.69
C ASP A 67 -15.54 18.40 -5.15
N GLU A 68 -15.71 17.36 -4.31
CA GLU A 68 -15.34 15.96 -4.56
C GLU A 68 -16.02 15.35 -5.82
N GLU A 69 -16.84 16.12 -6.55
CA GLU A 69 -17.57 15.68 -7.75
C GLU A 69 -16.86 16.00 -9.08
N ASP A 70 -15.74 16.74 -9.08
CA ASP A 70 -15.01 17.14 -10.31
C ASP A 70 -13.78 16.25 -10.64
N GLU A 71 -13.55 15.15 -9.91
CA GLU A 71 -12.41 14.24 -10.19
C GLU A 71 -12.58 13.40 -11.47
N GLU A 72 -13.80 13.30 -12.03
CA GLU A 72 -14.08 12.34 -13.11
C GLU A 72 -13.86 12.88 -14.54
N GLU A 73 -13.73 14.18 -14.79
CA GLU A 73 -13.87 14.67 -16.18
C GLU A 73 -12.61 15.16 -16.92
N ASN A 74 -11.47 15.47 -16.30
CA ASN A 74 -10.30 15.95 -17.11
C ASN A 74 -8.87 15.58 -16.65
N GLY A 75 -8.66 14.98 -15.47
CA GLY A 75 -7.31 14.64 -14.97
C GLY A 75 -6.96 13.15 -15.08
N GLU A 76 -5.70 12.83 -15.38
CA GLU A 76 -5.21 11.46 -15.26
C GLU A 76 -5.00 11.15 -13.76
N TYR A 77 -5.77 10.23 -13.16
CA TYR A 77 -5.52 9.81 -11.77
C TYR A 77 -4.29 8.89 -11.71
N PRO A 78 -3.37 9.09 -10.75
CA PRO A 78 -2.18 8.25 -10.57
C PRO A 78 -2.51 6.77 -10.46
N ALA A 79 -1.85 5.90 -11.25
CA ALA A 79 -2.17 4.47 -11.20
C ALA A 79 -1.75 3.85 -9.85
N PRO A 80 -2.54 2.89 -9.35
CA PRO A 80 -2.10 2.06 -8.25
C PRO A 80 -0.89 1.21 -8.65
N PHE A 81 -0.11 0.78 -7.66
CA PHE A 81 0.91 -0.24 -7.87
C PHE A 81 0.24 -1.57 -8.22
N ARG A 82 0.71 -2.23 -9.29
CA ARG A 82 0.10 -3.45 -9.81
C ARG A 82 1.05 -4.63 -9.75
N LEU A 83 0.59 -5.73 -9.18
CA LEU A 83 1.35 -6.98 -9.11
C LEU A 83 0.58 -8.11 -9.77
N THR A 84 1.32 -8.92 -10.54
CA THR A 84 0.83 -10.24 -10.95
C THR A 84 0.88 -11.22 -9.78
N PRO A 85 0.14 -12.34 -9.82
CA PRO A 85 0.22 -13.38 -8.79
C PRO A 85 1.62 -13.97 -8.63
N ALA A 86 2.43 -13.97 -9.69
CA ALA A 86 3.81 -14.43 -9.64
C ALA A 86 4.70 -13.45 -8.85
N GLN A 87 4.61 -12.14 -9.15
CA GLN A 87 5.32 -11.10 -8.41
C GLN A 87 4.88 -11.06 -6.95
N PHE A 88 3.57 -11.14 -6.68
CA PHE A 88 3.04 -11.20 -5.32
C PHE A 88 3.68 -12.32 -4.51
N ARG A 89 3.70 -13.56 -5.00
CA ARG A 89 4.29 -14.70 -4.27
C ARG A 89 5.80 -14.55 -4.06
N GLN A 90 6.50 -14.05 -5.08
CA GLN A 90 7.95 -13.82 -4.98
C GLN A 90 8.28 -12.76 -3.93
N ASN A 91 7.56 -11.63 -3.95
CA ASN A 91 7.78 -10.52 -3.05
C ASN A 91 7.32 -10.87 -1.63
N ALA A 92 6.22 -11.63 -1.49
CA ALA A 92 5.76 -12.15 -0.22
C ALA A 92 6.80 -13.06 0.46
N GLU A 93 7.45 -13.96 -0.28
CA GLU A 93 8.51 -14.79 0.31
C GLU A 93 9.73 -13.97 0.74
N ARG A 94 10.11 -12.95 -0.06
CA ARG A 94 11.18 -12.01 0.30
C ARG A 94 10.84 -11.25 1.59
N GLY A 95 9.63 -10.70 1.67
CA GLY A 95 9.13 -10.02 2.87
C GLY A 95 9.09 -10.93 4.09
N ARG A 96 8.65 -12.19 3.92
CA ARG A 96 8.63 -13.20 4.98
C ARG A 96 10.03 -13.46 5.55
N ILE A 97 11.03 -13.63 4.67
CA ILE A 97 12.44 -13.84 5.08
C ILE A 97 12.95 -12.63 5.87
N PHE A 98 12.65 -11.41 5.42
CA PHE A 98 13.03 -10.18 6.12
C PHE A 98 12.39 -10.09 7.51
N LEU A 99 11.08 -10.34 7.62
CA LEU A 99 10.36 -10.30 8.90
C LEU A 99 10.88 -11.36 9.88
N MET A 100 11.21 -12.57 9.41
CA MET A 100 11.80 -13.59 10.29
C MET A 100 13.09 -13.15 10.97
N ALA A 101 13.88 -12.29 10.32
CA ALA A 101 15.14 -11.80 10.88
C ALA A 101 14.93 -10.58 11.79
N ASN A 102 13.98 -9.71 11.46
CA ASN A 102 13.90 -8.36 12.03
C ASN A 102 12.66 -8.11 12.90
N SER A 103 11.58 -8.85 12.69
CA SER A 103 10.30 -8.70 13.41
C SER A 103 9.60 -10.07 13.53
N PRO A 104 10.21 -11.07 14.22
CA PRO A 104 9.73 -12.45 14.21
C PRO A 104 8.30 -12.59 14.75
N ASP A 105 7.88 -11.70 15.65
CA ASP A 105 6.54 -11.74 16.26
C ASP A 105 5.42 -11.36 15.27
N SER A 106 5.73 -10.65 14.18
CA SER A 106 4.74 -10.31 13.14
C SER A 106 4.59 -11.38 12.06
N VAL A 107 5.48 -12.38 12.01
CA VAL A 107 5.52 -13.39 10.94
C VAL A 107 4.23 -14.23 10.87
N THR A 108 3.62 -14.55 12.02
CA THR A 108 2.36 -15.31 12.03
C THR A 108 1.23 -14.53 11.38
N LEU A 109 1.07 -13.25 11.74
CA LEU A 109 0.06 -12.37 11.13
C LEU A 109 0.35 -12.15 9.64
N TYR A 110 1.62 -11.99 9.28
CA TYR A 110 2.03 -11.86 7.87
C TYR A 110 1.70 -13.09 7.05
N ASN A 111 1.98 -14.29 7.56
CA ASN A 111 1.67 -15.53 6.84
C ASN A 111 0.16 -15.68 6.61
N ASP A 112 -0.66 -15.38 7.61
CA ASP A 112 -2.11 -15.41 7.48
C ASP A 112 -2.61 -14.37 6.46
N PHE A 113 -2.03 -13.16 6.47
CA PHE A 113 -2.27 -12.11 5.46
C PHE A 113 -1.96 -12.58 4.03
N ILE A 114 -0.75 -13.12 3.81
CA ILE A 114 -0.33 -13.61 2.48
C ILE A 114 -1.18 -14.80 2.04
N GLN A 115 -1.43 -15.77 2.93
CA GLN A 115 -2.23 -16.95 2.61
C GLN A 115 -3.68 -16.57 2.25
N PHE A 116 -4.24 -15.58 2.95
CA PHE A 116 -5.59 -15.09 2.68
C PHE A 116 -5.71 -14.47 1.29
N ILE A 117 -4.73 -13.64 0.89
CA ILE A 117 -4.69 -13.04 -0.45
C ILE A 117 -4.46 -14.13 -1.51
N ASP A 118 -3.45 -14.99 -1.33
CA ASP A 118 -3.07 -16.01 -2.32
C ASP A 118 -4.22 -16.99 -2.62
N ALA A 119 -5.00 -17.36 -1.60
CA ALA A 119 -6.16 -18.23 -1.75
C ALA A 119 -7.28 -17.66 -2.65
N ARG A 120 -7.24 -16.36 -2.93
CA ARG A 120 -8.21 -15.65 -3.80
C ARG A 120 -7.65 -15.34 -5.18
N LEU A 121 -6.37 -15.58 -5.42
CA LEU A 121 -5.74 -15.25 -6.70
C LEU A 121 -6.08 -16.28 -7.78
N SER A 122 -6.53 -15.77 -8.93
CA SER A 122 -6.58 -16.48 -10.19
C SER A 122 -5.38 -16.09 -11.08
N PRO A 123 -5.05 -16.84 -12.15
CA PRO A 123 -4.00 -16.43 -13.08
C PRO A 123 -4.22 -15.07 -13.76
N GLN A 124 -5.48 -14.60 -13.82
CA GLN A 124 -5.87 -13.32 -14.41
C GLN A 124 -6.01 -12.19 -13.38
N SER A 125 -5.86 -12.49 -12.09
CA SER A 125 -5.95 -11.50 -11.03
C SER A 125 -4.77 -10.53 -11.07
N ILE A 126 -5.05 -9.27 -10.79
CA ILE A 126 -4.06 -8.24 -10.49
C ILE A 126 -4.24 -7.82 -9.04
N ILE A 127 -3.16 -7.73 -8.28
CA ILE A 127 -3.18 -7.11 -6.96
C ILE A 127 -2.91 -5.63 -7.17
N GLU A 128 -3.83 -4.78 -6.72
CA GLU A 128 -3.68 -3.33 -6.76
C GLU A 128 -3.44 -2.79 -5.35
N ILE A 129 -2.39 -1.99 -5.20
CA ILE A 129 -2.09 -1.25 -3.98
C ILE A 129 -2.19 0.22 -4.34
N ASP A 130 -3.28 0.86 -3.92
CA ASP A 130 -3.45 2.30 -4.06
C ASP A 130 -3.01 2.97 -2.77
N ILE A 131 -1.96 3.78 -2.87
CA ILE A 131 -1.38 4.52 -1.74
C ILE A 131 -1.12 5.98 -2.11
N TYR A 132 -1.76 6.47 -3.18
CA TYR A 132 -1.44 7.79 -3.72
C TYR A 132 -1.67 8.89 -2.69
N GLU A 133 -2.80 8.88 -1.99
CA GLU A 133 -3.08 9.92 -0.98
C GLU A 133 -2.04 10.00 0.15
N ILE A 134 -1.28 8.91 0.41
CA ILE A 134 -0.23 8.93 1.44
C ILE A 134 0.96 9.81 1.04
N ARG A 135 1.18 10.04 -0.25
CA ARG A 135 2.26 10.93 -0.69
C ARG A 135 2.15 12.31 -0.04
N HIS A 136 0.93 12.77 0.30
CA HIS A 136 0.69 14.09 0.87
C HIS A 136 1.17 14.23 2.32
N PHE A 137 1.65 13.14 2.94
CA PHE A 137 2.36 13.17 4.22
C PHE A 137 3.88 13.39 4.06
N HIS A 138 4.36 13.54 2.81
CA HIS A 138 5.75 13.84 2.45
C HIS A 138 5.84 15.24 1.84
N ASP A 139 7.02 15.88 1.92
CA ASP A 139 7.22 17.23 1.39
C ASP A 139 7.21 17.25 -0.15
N SER A 140 7.51 16.12 -0.80
CA SER A 140 7.46 15.98 -2.26
C SER A 140 7.19 14.55 -2.71
N LEU A 141 6.80 14.42 -3.99
CA LEU A 141 6.68 13.11 -4.64
C LEU A 141 8.03 12.36 -4.72
N GLU A 142 9.15 13.09 -4.85
CA GLU A 142 10.50 12.52 -4.84
C GLU A 142 10.80 11.89 -3.47
N GLU A 143 10.52 12.61 -2.38
CA GLU A 143 10.72 12.09 -1.02
C GLU A 143 9.85 10.84 -0.75
N PHE A 144 8.61 10.83 -1.25
CA PHE A 144 7.75 9.66 -1.13
C PHE A 144 8.32 8.43 -1.84
N PHE A 145 8.84 8.58 -3.06
CA PHE A 145 9.47 7.48 -3.77
C PHE A 145 10.79 7.06 -3.14
N ASP A 146 11.60 8.00 -2.63
CA ASP A 146 12.82 7.69 -1.89
C ASP A 146 12.50 6.83 -0.65
N TYR A 147 11.44 7.14 0.09
CA TYR A 147 10.98 6.33 1.22
C TYR A 147 10.62 4.88 0.82
N ILE A 148 9.92 4.70 -0.31
CA ILE A 148 9.58 3.37 -0.82
C ILE A 148 10.84 2.63 -1.28
N ASP A 149 11.73 3.31 -2.01
CA ASP A 149 12.97 2.73 -2.54
C ASP A 149 13.92 2.32 -1.38
N GLU A 150 14.06 3.14 -0.33
CA GLU A 150 14.78 2.78 0.89
C GLU A 150 14.19 1.52 1.54
N THR A 151 12.86 1.42 1.63
CA THR A 151 12.18 0.24 2.20
C THR A 151 12.52 -1.02 1.40
N ILE A 152 12.50 -0.93 0.06
CA ILE A 152 12.86 -2.03 -0.82
C ILE A 152 14.32 -2.44 -0.60
N GLU A 153 15.24 -1.48 -0.46
CA GLU A 153 16.66 -1.75 -0.22
C GLU A 153 16.94 -2.41 1.13
N GLU A 154 16.21 -2.03 2.17
CA GLU A 154 16.28 -2.69 3.48
C GLU A 154 15.86 -4.16 3.38
N VAL A 155 14.76 -4.43 2.68
CA VAL A 155 14.25 -5.78 2.44
C VAL A 155 15.21 -6.61 1.60
N GLU A 156 15.76 -6.05 0.52
CA GLU A 156 16.72 -6.73 -0.36
C GLU A 156 18.05 -7.01 0.32
N SER A 157 18.52 -6.10 1.19
CA SER A 157 19.80 -6.25 1.89
C SER A 157 19.69 -7.02 3.22
N GLY A 158 18.47 -7.24 3.71
CA GLY A 158 18.21 -7.88 5.00
C GLY A 158 18.59 -7.04 6.22
N ARG A 159 18.86 -5.74 6.03
CA ARG A 159 19.28 -4.82 7.10
C ARG A 159 18.15 -3.83 7.38
N THR A 160 17.87 -3.62 8.66
CA THR A 160 16.97 -2.54 9.11
C THR A 160 17.69 -1.20 8.97
N GLY A 161 17.00 -0.21 8.43
CA GLY A 161 17.51 1.15 8.27
C GLY A 161 16.60 2.16 8.95
N THR A 162 16.22 3.18 8.19
CA THR A 162 15.40 4.33 8.60
C THR A 162 13.90 4.04 8.46
N THR A 163 13.52 3.06 7.64
CA THR A 163 12.12 2.71 7.44
C THR A 163 11.61 1.93 8.65
N GLY A 164 10.54 2.43 9.27
CA GLY A 164 10.03 1.88 10.53
C GLY A 164 9.68 0.40 10.39
N LEU A 165 9.95 -0.38 11.44
CA LEU A 165 9.40 -1.73 11.57
C LEU A 165 7.98 -1.65 12.16
N ILE A 166 7.26 -2.76 12.05
CA ILE A 166 5.90 -2.91 12.59
C ILE A 166 5.91 -2.64 14.09
N CYS A 167 5.11 -1.67 14.54
CA CYS A 167 4.88 -1.47 15.97
C CYS A 167 4.01 -2.61 16.51
N GLU A 168 4.49 -3.30 17.55
CA GLU A 168 3.71 -4.35 18.22
C GLU A 168 2.41 -3.81 18.84
N ASP A 169 2.39 -2.54 19.24
CA ASP A 169 1.22 -1.87 19.84
C ASP A 169 0.14 -1.50 18.79
N ASP A 170 0.44 -1.52 17.48
CA ASP A 170 -0.56 -1.39 16.40
C ASP A 170 -0.21 -2.23 15.16
N ALA A 171 -0.02 -3.54 15.34
CA ALA A 171 0.30 -4.45 14.24
C ALA A 171 -0.79 -4.53 13.14
N ILE A 172 -1.98 -3.98 13.38
CA ILE A 172 -3.03 -3.84 12.36
C ILE A 172 -2.75 -2.60 11.51
N GLY A 173 -2.67 -1.43 12.13
CA GLY A 173 -2.42 -0.15 11.44
C GLY A 173 -1.08 -0.12 10.70
N ASP A 174 -0.05 -0.69 11.31
CA ASP A 174 1.31 -0.72 10.78
C ASP A 174 1.60 -1.97 9.94
N GLY A 175 0.78 -3.02 10.04
CA GLY A 175 1.04 -4.31 9.40
C GLY A 175 0.08 -4.57 8.25
N THR A 176 -1.09 -5.12 8.55
CA THR A 176 -2.05 -5.61 7.54
C THR A 176 -2.90 -4.52 6.89
N GLY A 177 -3.06 -3.38 7.56
CA GLY A 177 -4.23 -2.51 7.37
C GLY A 177 -5.48 -3.14 8.00
N PHE A 178 -6.57 -2.39 7.97
CA PHE A 178 -7.88 -2.86 8.45
C PHE A 178 -8.53 -3.74 7.40
N ALA A 179 -9.01 -4.91 7.81
CA ALA A 179 -9.66 -5.83 6.89
C ALA A 179 -11.05 -5.36 6.50
N CYS A 180 -11.35 -5.38 5.20
CA CYS A 180 -12.68 -5.10 4.66
C CYS A 180 -13.53 -6.38 4.53
N VAL A 181 -12.95 -7.55 4.86
CA VAL A 181 -13.56 -8.87 4.67
C VAL A 181 -13.62 -9.64 5.99
N GLU A 182 -14.84 -9.94 6.44
CA GLU A 182 -15.12 -10.62 7.72
C GLU A 182 -14.37 -11.96 7.90
N ALA A 183 -14.09 -12.66 6.79
CA ALA A 183 -13.35 -13.92 6.83
C ALA A 183 -11.91 -13.74 7.33
N PHE A 184 -11.25 -12.62 7.04
CA PHE A 184 -9.91 -12.33 7.56
C PHE A 184 -9.98 -11.89 9.01
N GLU A 185 -10.98 -11.08 9.35
CA GLU A 185 -11.17 -10.59 10.72
C GLU A 185 -11.27 -11.74 11.72
N LYS A 186 -11.82 -12.88 11.32
CA LYS A 186 -12.01 -14.06 12.19
C LYS A 186 -10.73 -14.87 12.43
N LEU A 187 -9.61 -14.56 11.79
CA LEU A 187 -8.35 -15.28 12.00
C LEU A 187 -7.78 -15.00 13.39
N ASP A 188 -7.23 -16.04 14.03
CA ASP A 188 -6.73 -15.95 15.41
C ASP A 188 -5.58 -14.93 15.53
N SER A 189 -4.69 -14.85 14.53
CA SER A 189 -3.59 -13.88 14.50
C SER A 189 -4.09 -12.44 14.43
N TYR A 190 -5.08 -12.17 13.57
CA TYR A 190 -5.69 -10.86 13.43
C TYR A 190 -6.45 -10.45 14.70
N GLN A 191 -7.24 -11.38 15.27
CA GLN A 191 -7.93 -11.15 16.54
C GLN A 191 -6.98 -10.93 17.72
N HIS A 192 -5.81 -11.58 17.71
CA HIS A 192 -4.76 -11.33 18.70
C HIS A 192 -4.19 -9.93 18.56
N ALA A 193 -3.79 -9.52 17.35
CA ALA A 193 -3.27 -8.18 17.07
C ALA A 193 -4.30 -7.09 17.42
N MET A 194 -5.57 -7.27 17.03
CA MET A 194 -6.66 -6.33 17.32
C MET A 194 -6.89 -6.12 18.84
N LYS A 195 -6.72 -7.17 19.65
CA LYS A 195 -6.86 -7.07 21.12
C LYS A 195 -5.70 -6.35 21.80
N ASN A 196 -4.52 -6.39 21.19
CA ASN A 196 -3.31 -5.77 21.73
C ASN A 196 -3.12 -4.33 21.25
N ARG A 197 -3.95 -3.88 20.30
CA ARG A 197 -3.95 -2.52 19.78
C ARG A 197 -4.23 -1.49 20.89
N LYS A 198 -3.38 -0.48 21.04
CA LYS A 198 -3.49 0.57 22.07
C LYS A 198 -3.71 1.96 21.50
#